data_AF-A0A0A0BM12-F1
#
_entry.id   AF-A0A0A0BM12-F1
#
_cell.length_a   1.000
_cell.length_b   1.000
_cell.length_c   1.000
_cell.angle_alpha   90.00
_cell.angle_beta   90.00
_cell.angle_gamma   90.00
#
_symmetry.space_group_name_H-M   'P 1'
#
loop_
_entity.id
_entity.type
_entity.pdbx_description
1 polymer ?
#
loop_
_entity_poly.entity_id
_entity_poly.type
_entity_poly.pdbx_seq_one_letter_code
_entity_poly.pdbx_strand_id
1 'polypeptide(L)'
;PRVRGLAADPVAVVLATLVVRAPALDRAPRGTGVLVAPDAQVACVSDTPGDRQVHAKALTHASAKWAWLAQAAGPGRHVLRLSYAPHLAPEDDRALRATAVRDASVLLGTDLGEDQVDGFARTVWSTGLSRARPGHGERVARLRQDVDQVTGLELCGAWVAGTGLAAVVADARAAARRISTQGVPDVTE
;
A
#
# COMPACT_ATOMS: atom_id res chain seq x y z
N PRO A 1 20.22 9.18 13.01
CA PRO A 1 20.38 10.50 12.32
C PRO A 1 19.25 10.76 11.31
N ARG A 2 18.46 11.82 11.49
CA ARG A 2 17.50 12.29 10.47
C ARG A 2 18.20 13.28 9.55
N VAL A 3 18.45 12.92 8.30
CA VAL A 3 18.97 13.87 7.30
C VAL A 3 17.81 14.78 6.88
N ARG A 4 17.91 16.08 7.22
CA ARG A 4 16.87 17.07 6.89
C ARG A 4 16.66 17.10 5.37
N GLY A 5 15.40 17.04 4.93
CA GLY A 5 15.02 17.08 3.51
C GLY A 5 14.96 15.72 2.79
N LEU A 6 15.42 14.63 3.40
CA LEU A 6 15.32 13.27 2.85
C LEU A 6 14.28 12.39 3.54
N ALA A 7 13.86 12.75 4.75
CA ALA A 7 12.69 12.14 5.37
C ALA A 7 11.44 12.52 4.58
N ALA A 8 10.89 11.57 3.83
CA ALA A 8 9.51 11.68 3.37
C ALA A 8 8.59 11.56 4.60
N ASP A 9 7.55 12.38 4.68
CA ASP A 9 6.50 12.15 5.65
C ASP A 9 5.87 10.78 5.33
N PRO A 10 5.95 9.79 6.24
CA PRO A 10 5.45 8.47 5.97
C PRO A 10 3.95 8.56 5.69
N VAL A 11 3.52 8.04 4.55
CA VAL A 11 2.10 7.97 4.24
C VAL A 11 1.56 6.73 4.91
N ALA A 12 0.97 6.93 6.09
CA ALA A 12 0.27 5.84 6.75
C ALA A 12 -0.93 5.37 5.90
N VAL A 13 -1.20 4.07 5.91
CA VAL A 13 -2.33 3.47 5.21
C VAL A 13 -2.99 2.41 6.09
N VAL A 14 -4.33 2.41 6.09
CA VAL A 14 -5.13 1.37 6.72
C VAL A 14 -5.69 0.46 5.62
N LEU A 15 -5.50 -0.84 5.76
CA LEU A 15 -6.05 -1.84 4.86
C LEU A 15 -7.19 -2.58 5.54
N ALA A 16 -8.29 -2.76 4.83
CA ALA A 16 -9.35 -3.69 5.18
C ALA A 16 -9.34 -4.84 4.18
N THR A 17 -9.14 -6.07 4.66
CA THR A 17 -9.25 -7.27 3.83
C THR A 17 -10.54 -7.98 4.19
N LEU A 18 -11.37 -8.26 3.18
CA LEU A 18 -12.64 -8.98 3.29
C LEU A 18 -12.52 -10.31 2.55
N VAL A 19 -13.05 -11.37 3.16
CA VAL A 19 -13.42 -12.60 2.46
C VAL A 19 -14.94 -12.60 2.37
N VAL A 20 -15.49 -12.55 1.15
CA VAL A 20 -16.94 -12.46 0.92
C VAL A 20 -17.45 -13.64 0.12
N ARG A 21 -18.63 -14.15 0.50
CA ARG A 21 -19.42 -15.12 -0.28
C ARG A 21 -20.30 -14.34 -1.25
N ALA A 22 -19.87 -14.22 -2.50
CA ALA A 22 -20.56 -13.42 -3.51
C ALA A 22 -20.34 -13.99 -4.91
N PRO A 23 -21.08 -15.05 -5.32
CA PRO A 23 -20.97 -15.63 -6.67
C PRO A 23 -21.16 -14.62 -7.82
N ALA A 24 -21.87 -13.51 -7.57
CA ALA A 24 -21.99 -12.40 -8.52
C ALA A 24 -20.63 -11.80 -8.94
N LEU A 25 -19.57 -11.99 -8.15
CA LEU A 25 -18.21 -11.54 -8.43
C LEU A 25 -17.36 -12.58 -9.18
N ASP A 26 -17.89 -13.78 -9.50
CA ASP A 26 -17.15 -14.87 -10.15
C ASP A 26 -16.53 -14.45 -11.50
N ARG A 27 -17.21 -13.58 -12.24
CA ARG A 27 -16.72 -13.04 -13.54
C ARG A 27 -15.85 -11.80 -13.39
N ALA A 28 -15.53 -11.38 -12.16
CA ALA A 28 -14.77 -10.17 -11.83
C ALA A 28 -15.27 -8.94 -12.60
N PRO A 29 -16.48 -8.41 -12.29
CA PRO A 29 -17.14 -7.37 -13.11
C PRO A 29 -16.33 -6.08 -13.27
N ARG A 30 -15.36 -5.81 -12.38
CA ARG A 30 -14.42 -4.69 -12.45
C ARG A 30 -12.96 -5.12 -12.57
N GLY A 31 -12.71 -6.36 -13.02
CA GLY A 31 -11.37 -6.93 -13.15
C GLY A 31 -10.65 -7.01 -11.80
N THR A 32 -9.34 -6.73 -11.80
CA THR A 32 -8.48 -6.96 -10.62
C THR A 32 -8.52 -5.84 -9.58
N GLY A 33 -9.18 -4.72 -9.85
CA GLY A 33 -9.25 -3.61 -8.91
C GLY A 33 -9.73 -2.29 -9.49
N VAL A 34 -10.00 -1.34 -8.60
CA VAL A 34 -10.52 -0.01 -8.89
C VAL A 34 -9.68 1.02 -8.13
N LEU A 35 -9.36 2.14 -8.77
CA LEU A 35 -8.77 3.31 -8.13
C LEU A 35 -9.85 4.38 -7.98
N VAL A 36 -9.82 5.09 -6.85
CA VAL A 36 -10.78 6.15 -6.54
C VAL A 36 -10.06 7.48 -6.66
N ALA A 37 -10.62 8.37 -7.47
CA ALA A 37 -10.11 9.72 -7.61
C ALA A 37 -10.34 10.51 -6.29
N PRO A 38 -9.41 11.38 -5.86
CA PRO A 38 -9.51 12.05 -4.56
C PRO A 38 -10.79 12.86 -4.34
N ASP A 39 -11.34 13.44 -5.41
CA ASP A 39 -12.60 14.20 -5.45
C ASP A 39 -13.85 13.32 -5.32
N ALA A 40 -13.74 12.04 -5.67
CA ALA A 40 -14.79 11.04 -5.42
C ALA A 40 -14.74 10.47 -3.99
N GLN A 41 -13.72 10.83 -3.19
CA GLN A 41 -13.60 10.42 -1.80
C GLN A 41 -14.29 11.43 -0.89
N VAL A 42 -15.14 10.97 0.03
CA VAL A 42 -15.84 11.85 0.96
C VAL A 42 -15.50 11.46 2.40
N ALA A 43 -15.19 12.45 3.24
CA ALA A 43 -14.86 12.25 4.65
C ALA A 43 -16.10 12.10 5.54
N CYS A 44 -17.25 12.62 5.11
CA CYS A 44 -18.51 12.62 5.84
C CYS A 44 -19.65 12.10 4.97
N VAL A 45 -20.63 11.44 5.59
CA VAL A 45 -21.88 11.03 4.94
C VAL A 45 -22.64 12.29 4.49
N SER A 46 -22.89 12.46 3.20
CA SER A 46 -23.89 13.42 2.72
C SER A 46 -25.27 12.83 2.91
N ASP A 47 -26.20 13.61 3.44
CA ASP A 47 -27.63 13.25 3.53
C ASP A 47 -28.34 13.31 2.15
N THR A 48 -27.59 13.45 1.05
CA THR A 48 -28.16 13.48 -0.31
C THR A 48 -28.46 12.04 -0.77
N PRO A 49 -29.73 11.69 -1.00
CA PRO A 49 -30.09 10.36 -1.50
C PRO A 49 -29.50 10.13 -2.89
N GLY A 50 -28.75 9.05 -3.08
CA GLY A 50 -28.13 8.66 -4.36
C GLY A 50 -26.63 8.93 -4.46
N ASP A 51 -26.04 9.60 -3.46
CA ASP A 51 -24.60 9.86 -3.40
C ASP A 51 -23.85 8.56 -3.07
N ARG A 52 -23.24 7.95 -4.08
CA ARG A 52 -22.40 6.75 -3.97
C ARG A 52 -21.01 7.11 -3.42
N GLN A 53 -20.98 7.54 -2.17
CA GLN A 53 -19.76 8.00 -1.52
C GLN A 53 -18.86 6.82 -1.15
N VAL A 54 -17.57 6.94 -1.47
CA VAL A 54 -16.56 5.91 -1.20
C VAL A 54 -15.44 6.51 -0.36
N HIS A 55 -15.10 5.87 0.75
CA HIS A 55 -13.99 6.32 1.61
C HIS A 55 -12.65 5.74 1.14
N ALA A 56 -12.67 4.51 0.61
CA ALA A 56 -11.50 3.83 0.09
C ALA A 56 -10.82 4.63 -1.04
N LYS A 57 -9.48 4.58 -1.05
CA LYS A 57 -8.65 5.13 -2.14
C LYS A 57 -8.55 4.16 -3.33
N ALA A 58 -8.69 2.88 -3.04
CA ALA A 58 -8.58 1.81 -3.99
C ALA A 58 -9.16 0.52 -3.42
N LEU A 59 -9.58 -0.37 -4.32
CA LEU A 59 -9.93 -1.74 -4.06
C LEU A 59 -9.09 -2.65 -4.96
N THR A 60 -8.54 -3.71 -4.41
CA THR A 60 -7.94 -4.84 -5.15
C THR A 60 -8.84 -6.05 -4.99
N HIS A 61 -9.32 -6.62 -6.10
CA HIS A 61 -9.98 -7.92 -6.12
C HIS A 61 -8.90 -9.00 -6.20
N ALA A 62 -8.39 -9.39 -5.04
CA ALA A 62 -7.20 -10.22 -4.91
C ALA A 62 -7.39 -11.60 -5.55
N SER A 63 -8.54 -12.25 -5.33
CA SER A 63 -8.84 -13.54 -5.94
C SER A 63 -9.00 -13.45 -7.47
N ALA A 64 -9.48 -12.33 -8.02
CA ALA A 64 -9.49 -12.14 -9.48
C ALA A 64 -8.08 -11.90 -10.05
N LYS A 65 -7.18 -11.34 -9.25
CA LYS A 65 -5.79 -11.08 -9.64
C LYS A 65 -4.87 -12.30 -9.55
N TRP A 66 -5.11 -13.19 -8.58
CA TRP A 66 -4.22 -14.29 -8.26
C TRP A 66 -4.99 -15.62 -8.19
N ALA A 67 -4.83 -16.45 -9.23
CA ALA A 67 -5.55 -17.72 -9.37
C ALA A 67 -5.37 -18.67 -8.17
N TRP A 68 -4.17 -18.73 -7.58
CA TRP A 68 -3.91 -19.56 -6.40
C TRP A 68 -4.76 -19.11 -5.19
N LEU A 69 -5.04 -17.82 -5.06
CA LEU A 69 -5.85 -17.28 -3.97
C LEU A 69 -7.33 -17.55 -4.20
N ALA A 70 -7.80 -17.51 -5.46
CA ALA A 70 -9.14 -17.96 -5.80
C ALA A 70 -9.35 -19.44 -5.47
N GLN A 71 -8.37 -20.29 -5.80
CA GLN A 71 -8.42 -21.72 -5.46
C GLN A 71 -8.46 -21.93 -3.93
N ALA A 72 -7.63 -21.21 -3.18
CA ALA A 72 -7.60 -21.29 -1.72
C ALA A 72 -8.89 -20.76 -1.05
N ALA A 73 -9.51 -19.71 -1.62
CA ALA A 73 -10.78 -19.18 -1.12
C ALA A 73 -11.95 -20.14 -1.40
N GLY A 74 -11.90 -20.89 -2.50
CA GLY A 74 -12.96 -21.80 -2.93
C GLY A 74 -14.06 -21.09 -3.73
N PRO A 75 -15.04 -21.87 -4.27
CA PRO A 75 -16.04 -21.37 -5.20
C PRO A 75 -16.96 -20.32 -4.57
N GLY A 76 -17.30 -19.28 -5.34
CA GLY A 76 -18.18 -18.18 -4.92
C GLY A 76 -17.62 -17.31 -3.79
N ARG A 77 -16.35 -17.51 -3.40
CA ARG A 77 -15.68 -16.71 -2.38
C ARG A 77 -14.62 -15.81 -3.00
N HIS A 78 -14.54 -14.58 -2.51
CA HIS A 78 -13.63 -13.58 -3.04
C HIS A 78 -12.87 -12.88 -1.92
N VAL A 79 -11.58 -12.68 -2.16
CA VAL A 79 -10.73 -11.87 -1.29
C VAL A 79 -10.66 -10.47 -1.88
N LEU A 80 -11.16 -9.49 -1.14
CA LEU A 80 -11.15 -8.07 -1.49
C LEU A 80 -10.23 -7.34 -0.52
N ARG A 81 -9.42 -6.41 -1.02
CA ARG A 81 -8.56 -5.57 -0.17
C ARG A 81 -8.76 -4.11 -0.52
N LEU A 82 -9.24 -3.34 0.44
CA LEU A 82 -9.46 -1.90 0.33
C LEU A 82 -8.37 -1.15 1.09
N SER A 83 -7.99 0.01 0.58
CA SER A 83 -6.99 0.88 1.23
C SER A 83 -7.56 2.24 1.55
N TYR A 84 -7.28 2.73 2.74
CA TYR A 84 -7.81 3.98 3.29
C TYR A 84 -6.68 4.91 3.71
N ALA A 85 -6.90 6.21 3.56
CA ALA A 85 -6.13 7.18 4.34
C ALA A 85 -6.54 7.03 5.82
N PRO A 86 -5.62 7.18 6.80
CA PRO A 86 -5.94 7.00 8.21
C PRO A 86 -7.13 7.84 8.69
N HIS A 87 -7.23 9.10 8.23
CA HIS A 87 -8.33 10.00 8.59
C HIS A 87 -9.68 9.65 7.92
N LEU A 88 -9.70 8.72 6.97
CA LEU A 88 -10.91 8.19 6.32
C LEU A 88 -11.25 6.77 6.78
N ALA A 89 -10.41 6.16 7.61
CA ALA A 89 -10.63 4.82 8.13
C ALA A 89 -11.26 4.92 9.52
N PRO A 90 -12.42 4.30 9.77
CA PRO A 90 -12.95 4.18 11.13
C PRO A 90 -11.91 3.58 12.09
N GLU A 91 -11.91 4.05 13.33
CA GLU A 91 -10.97 3.55 14.35
C GLU A 91 -11.35 2.15 14.83
N ASP A 92 -12.64 1.84 14.93
CA ASP A 92 -13.12 0.53 15.33
C ASP A 92 -13.26 -0.45 14.15
N ASP A 93 -12.93 -1.71 14.39
CA ASP A 93 -12.90 -2.75 13.36
C ASP A 93 -14.29 -3.09 12.82
N ARG A 94 -15.34 -2.96 13.63
CA ARG A 94 -16.71 -3.24 13.21
C ARG A 94 -17.19 -2.21 12.19
N ALA A 95 -17.01 -0.92 12.48
CA ALA A 95 -17.34 0.15 11.56
C ALA A 95 -16.42 0.12 10.34
N LEU A 96 -15.12 -0.18 10.49
CA LEU A 96 -14.24 -0.32 9.34
C LEU A 96 -14.69 -1.46 8.43
N ARG A 97 -15.13 -2.61 8.97
CA ARG A 97 -15.73 -3.70 8.19
C ARG A 97 -16.99 -3.24 7.47
N ALA A 98 -17.93 -2.59 8.16
CA ALA A 98 -19.18 -2.10 7.57
C ALA A 98 -18.92 -1.10 6.43
N THR A 99 -18.00 -0.15 6.64
CA THR A 99 -17.55 0.80 5.62
C THR A 99 -16.88 0.09 4.44
N ALA A 100 -16.02 -0.90 4.71
CA ALA A 100 -15.36 -1.66 3.65
C ALA A 100 -16.33 -2.47 2.79
N VAL A 101 -17.38 -3.04 3.39
CA VAL A 101 -18.44 -3.72 2.63
C VAL A 101 -19.19 -2.72 1.75
N ARG A 102 -19.61 -1.58 2.29
CA ARG A 102 -20.31 -0.53 1.52
C ARG A 102 -19.47 -0.02 0.36
N ASP A 103 -18.22 0.35 0.62
CA ASP A 103 -17.28 0.81 -0.40
C ASP A 103 -17.05 -0.26 -1.47
N ALA A 104 -16.89 -1.53 -1.07
CA ALA A 104 -16.74 -2.64 -2.01
C ALA A 104 -17.98 -2.81 -2.90
N SER A 105 -19.19 -2.70 -2.33
CA SER A 105 -20.44 -2.78 -3.08
C SER A 105 -20.50 -1.71 -4.17
N VAL A 106 -20.22 -0.46 -3.79
CA VAL A 106 -20.21 0.69 -4.71
C VAL A 106 -19.15 0.52 -5.80
N LEU A 107 -17.90 0.20 -5.42
CA LEU A 107 -16.78 0.12 -6.34
C LEU A 107 -16.90 -1.04 -7.33
N LEU A 108 -17.44 -2.17 -6.89
CA LEU A 108 -17.65 -3.33 -7.75
C LEU A 108 -18.95 -3.24 -8.55
N GLY A 109 -19.90 -2.41 -8.11
CA GLY A 109 -21.25 -2.33 -8.70
C GLY A 109 -22.04 -3.62 -8.45
N THR A 110 -21.86 -4.22 -7.27
CA THR A 110 -22.51 -5.47 -6.85
C THR A 110 -22.96 -5.29 -5.42
N ASP A 111 -24.22 -5.58 -5.11
CA ASP A 111 -24.72 -5.45 -3.75
C ASP A 111 -24.09 -6.51 -2.85
N LEU A 112 -23.24 -6.07 -1.91
CA LEU A 112 -22.65 -6.88 -0.86
C LEU A 112 -23.23 -6.50 0.50
N GLY A 113 -23.56 -7.51 1.30
CA GLY A 113 -24.06 -7.38 2.66
C GLY A 113 -23.04 -7.81 3.72
N GLU A 114 -23.18 -7.31 4.95
CA GLU A 114 -22.31 -7.73 6.07
C GLU A 114 -22.43 -9.22 6.39
N ASP A 115 -23.61 -9.78 6.18
CA ASP A 115 -23.94 -11.20 6.34
C ASP A 115 -23.20 -12.11 5.34
N GLN A 116 -22.65 -11.55 4.26
CA GLN A 116 -21.85 -12.30 3.28
C GLN A 116 -20.36 -12.36 3.62
N VAL A 117 -19.89 -11.67 4.67
CA VAL A 117 -18.47 -11.64 5.03
C VAL A 117 -18.12 -12.85 5.90
N ASP A 118 -17.28 -13.73 5.37
CA ASP A 118 -16.69 -14.88 6.07
C ASP A 118 -15.50 -14.50 6.95
N GLY A 119 -14.77 -13.44 6.57
CA GLY A 119 -13.56 -13.03 7.28
C GLY A 119 -13.23 -11.57 7.04
N PHE A 120 -12.65 -10.95 8.06
CA PHE A 120 -12.19 -9.57 8.04
C PHE A 120 -10.82 -9.46 8.72
N ALA A 121 -9.93 -8.66 8.14
CA ALA A 121 -8.67 -8.30 8.77
C ALA A 121 -8.33 -6.83 8.53
N ARG A 122 -8.00 -6.11 9.60
CA ARG A 122 -7.39 -4.78 9.55
C ARG A 122 -5.86 -4.90 9.53
N THR A 123 -5.20 -4.11 8.70
CA THR A 123 -3.75 -3.95 8.74
C THR A 123 -3.38 -2.48 8.67
N VAL A 124 -2.61 -2.00 9.64
CA VAL A 124 -2.17 -0.61 9.70
C VAL A 124 -0.68 -0.53 9.38
N TRP A 125 -0.33 0.26 8.38
CA TRP A 125 1.05 0.57 8.04
C TRP A 125 1.33 2.01 8.46
N SER A 126 2.04 2.21 9.58
CA SER A 126 2.33 3.52 10.17
C SER A 126 3.49 4.24 9.51
N THR A 127 4.45 3.50 8.95
CA THR A 127 5.59 4.02 8.20
C THR A 127 5.53 3.55 6.75
N GLY A 128 4.56 4.08 6.00
CA GLY A 128 4.37 3.70 4.60
C GLY A 128 5.40 4.31 3.65
N LEU A 129 5.24 3.95 2.36
CA LEU A 129 6.10 4.32 1.24
C LEU A 129 6.62 5.77 1.30
N SER A 130 7.95 5.94 1.19
CA SER A 130 8.56 7.27 1.02
C SER A 130 7.99 7.95 -0.21
N ARG A 131 7.26 9.06 -0.01
CA ARG A 131 6.88 9.94 -1.12
C ARG A 131 8.06 10.80 -1.52
N ALA A 132 8.61 10.52 -2.70
CA ALA A 132 9.54 11.44 -3.34
C ALA A 132 8.85 12.79 -3.57
N ARG A 133 9.44 13.86 -3.01
CA ARG A 133 9.05 15.24 -3.30
C ARG A 133 9.89 15.77 -4.47
N PRO A 134 9.48 16.85 -5.15
CA PRO A 134 10.38 17.56 -6.07
C PRO A 134 11.76 17.79 -5.43
N GLY A 135 12.81 17.65 -6.22
CA GLY A 135 14.19 17.75 -5.75
C GLY A 135 14.72 16.50 -5.01
N HIS A 136 13.94 15.42 -4.87
CA HIS A 136 14.37 14.24 -4.11
C HIS A 136 15.54 13.51 -4.77
N GLY A 137 15.55 13.42 -6.10
CA GLY A 137 16.64 12.78 -6.84
C GLY A 137 17.97 13.51 -6.62
N GLU A 138 17.96 14.84 -6.67
CA GLU A 138 19.12 15.70 -6.44
C GLU A 138 19.63 15.58 -5.00
N ARG A 139 18.72 15.52 -4.02
CA ARG A 139 19.08 15.31 -2.62
C ARG A 139 19.70 13.94 -2.38
N VAL A 140 19.16 12.89 -3.01
CA VAL A 140 19.71 11.53 -2.95
C VAL A 140 21.10 11.49 -3.62
N ALA A 141 21.26 12.12 -4.78
CA ALA A 141 22.53 12.16 -5.49
C ALA A 141 23.62 12.85 -4.65
N ARG A 142 23.32 14.00 -4.05
CA ARG A 142 24.23 14.70 -3.14
C ARG A 142 24.60 13.84 -1.93
N LEU A 143 23.64 13.16 -1.31
CA LEU A 143 23.92 12.30 -0.17
C LEU A 143 24.81 11.12 -0.55
N ARG A 144 24.65 10.53 -1.74
CA ARG A 144 25.56 9.49 -2.23
C ARG A 144 26.99 10.03 -2.38
N GLN A 145 27.15 11.21 -2.97
CA GLN A 145 28.47 11.85 -3.08
C GLN A 145 29.13 12.08 -1.72
N ASP A 146 28.36 12.52 -0.72
CA ASP A 146 28.86 12.72 0.65
C ASP A 146 29.25 11.39 1.31
N VAL A 147 28.47 10.32 1.10
CA VAL A 147 28.75 8.98 1.64
C VAL A 147 29.94 8.31 0.95
N ASP A 148 30.15 8.55 -0.33
CA ASP A 148 31.30 8.04 -1.08
C ASP A 148 32.66 8.53 -0.49
N GLN A 149 32.65 9.59 0.34
CA GLN A 149 33.83 10.07 1.08
C GLN A 149 34.10 9.30 2.38
N VAL A 150 33.22 8.37 2.79
CA VAL A 150 33.33 7.61 4.04
C VAL A 150 33.55 6.14 3.73
N THR A 151 34.79 5.67 3.89
CA THR A 151 35.16 4.27 3.69
C THR A 151 34.32 3.34 4.54
N GLY A 152 33.76 2.29 3.93
CA GLY A 152 32.96 1.28 4.63
C GLY A 152 31.51 1.68 4.89
N LEU A 153 31.02 2.78 4.30
CA LEU A 153 29.62 3.21 4.40
C LEU A 153 28.94 3.21 3.03
N GLU A 154 27.73 2.67 2.95
CA GLU A 154 26.93 2.63 1.73
C GLU A 154 25.44 2.94 2.01
N LEU A 155 24.75 3.45 0.98
CA LEU A 155 23.32 3.76 1.03
C LEU A 155 22.51 2.74 0.24
N CYS A 156 21.43 2.24 0.84
CA CYS A 156 20.44 1.42 0.15
C CYS A 156 19.03 1.61 0.72
N GLY A 157 18.04 1.10 -0.02
CA GLY A 157 16.66 0.99 0.43
C GLY A 157 15.70 1.95 -0.28
N ALA A 158 14.41 1.84 0.07
CA ALA A 158 13.34 2.50 -0.67
C ALA A 158 13.36 4.04 -0.63
N TRP A 159 14.01 4.62 0.38
CA TRP A 159 14.16 6.06 0.52
C TRP A 159 15.28 6.64 -0.37
N VAL A 160 16.08 5.78 -1.01
CA VAL A 160 17.18 6.15 -1.92
C VAL A 160 16.88 5.70 -3.35
N ALA A 161 16.42 4.46 -3.51
CA ALA A 161 16.17 3.83 -4.81
C ALA A 161 14.74 4.00 -5.32
N GLY A 162 13.89 4.70 -4.56
CA GLY A 162 12.44 4.75 -4.79
C GLY A 162 11.71 3.53 -4.25
N THR A 163 10.39 3.48 -4.43
CA THR A 163 9.51 2.53 -3.72
C THR A 163 9.25 1.23 -4.48
N GLY A 164 9.77 1.09 -5.71
CA GLY A 164 9.61 -0.10 -6.52
C GLY A 164 10.55 -1.22 -6.09
N LEU A 165 10.03 -2.42 -5.80
CA LEU A 165 10.82 -3.55 -5.30
C LEU A 165 12.00 -3.89 -6.21
N ALA A 166 11.81 -3.86 -7.54
CA ALA A 166 12.87 -4.13 -8.50
C ALA A 166 14.03 -3.12 -8.39
N ALA A 167 13.71 -1.83 -8.29
CA ALA A 167 14.70 -0.76 -8.13
C ALA A 167 15.45 -0.89 -6.80
N VAL A 168 14.72 -1.15 -5.71
CA VAL A 168 15.30 -1.35 -4.37
C VAL A 168 16.24 -2.55 -4.33
N VAL A 169 15.84 -3.68 -4.90
CA VAL A 169 16.67 -4.90 -4.92
C VAL A 169 17.92 -4.68 -5.77
N ALA A 170 17.78 -4.05 -6.94
CA ALA A 170 18.92 -3.76 -7.81
C ALA A 170 19.94 -2.83 -7.11
N ASP A 171 19.45 -1.75 -6.48
CA ASP A 171 20.26 -0.81 -5.73
C ASP A 171 20.96 -1.45 -4.52
N ALA A 172 20.22 -2.20 -3.70
CA ALA A 172 20.77 -2.89 -2.54
C ALA A 172 21.86 -3.89 -2.93
N ARG A 173 21.68 -4.63 -4.03
CA ARG A 173 22.72 -5.53 -4.57
C ARG A 173 23.95 -4.76 -5.04
N ALA A 174 23.79 -3.57 -5.62
CA ALA A 174 24.91 -2.73 -6.04
C ALA A 174 25.68 -2.17 -4.83
N ALA A 175 24.97 -1.69 -3.80
CA ALA A 175 25.56 -1.25 -2.54
C ALA A 175 26.34 -2.37 -1.85
N ALA A 176 25.76 -3.57 -1.77
CA ALA A 176 26.42 -4.75 -1.19
C ALA A 176 27.73 -5.12 -1.93
N ARG A 177 27.77 -4.98 -3.26
CA ARG A 177 29.00 -5.20 -4.02
C ARG A 177 30.05 -4.14 -3.70
N ARG A 178 29.70 -2.85 -3.73
CA ARG A 178 30.65 -1.76 -3.45
C ARG A 178 31.27 -1.89 -2.06
N ILE A 179 30.46 -2.11 -1.02
CA ILE A 179 30.97 -2.28 0.34
C ILE A 179 31.87 -3.52 0.47
N SER A 180 31.54 -4.62 -0.22
CA SER A 180 32.38 -5.83 -0.19
C SER A 180 33.74 -5.65 -0.87
N THR A 181 33.82 -4.76 -1.87
CA THR A 181 35.06 -4.49 -2.61
C THR A 181 35.96 -3.43 -1.96
N GLN A 182 35.45 -2.67 -0.99
CA GLN A 182 36.20 -1.61 -0.31
C GLN A 182 37.22 -2.12 0.73
N GLY A 183 37.22 -3.43 1.01
CA GLY A 183 38.05 -4.03 2.06
C GLY A 183 37.56 -3.66 3.46
N VAL A 184 37.77 -4.54 4.43
CA VAL A 184 37.59 -4.16 5.85
C VAL A 184 38.75 -3.24 6.20
N PRO A 185 38.52 -2.01 6.70
CA PRO A 185 39.62 -1.18 7.17
C PRO A 185 40.37 -1.93 8.27
N ASP A 186 41.70 -1.98 8.16
CA ASP A 186 42.57 -2.61 9.16
C ASP A 186 42.39 -1.84 10.47
N VAL A 187 41.74 -2.47 11.46
CA VAL A 187 41.55 -1.87 12.78
C VAL A 187 42.83 -2.14 13.58
N THR A 188 43.88 -1.39 13.30
CA THR A 188 45.05 -1.34 14.18
C THR A 188 44.73 -0.42 15.36
N GLU A 189 44.75 -1.01 16.57
CA GLU A 189 44.67 -0.35 17.90
C GLU A 189 45.76 0.71 18.11
#